data_AF-A0A1E1L847-F1
#
_entry.id   AF-A0A1E1L847-F1
#
_cell.length_a   1.000
_cell.length_b   1.000
_cell.length_c   1.000
_cell.angle_alpha   90.00
_cell.angle_beta   90.00
_cell.angle_gamma   90.00
#
_symmetry.space_group_name_H-M   'P 1'
#
loop_
_entity.id
_entity.type
_entity.pdbx_description
1 polymer ?
#
loop_
_entity_poly.entity_id
_entity_poly.type
_entity_poly.pdbx_seq_one_letter_code
_entity_poly.pdbx_strand_id
1 'polypeptide(L)'
;MRLYPWWKRSHFYFGGDGPKFRPSNRDNVVLSVLGVGMVVACLYAAVGHFGARMVFLFYGAPWLWTNHWILTITFLQHTDSSLPYYPTNTWSFLRGCASTIDRDFGFIGRNLFHGAIECHVLHRHASRVPFYHAKEASEAIQVVMKSHYKSDMKTPYLRAFWENYNACRFVEEKDLGSEIYFFGEK
;
A
#
# COMPACT_ATOMS: atom_id res chain seq x y z
N MET A 1 -10.91 -18.26 -1.14
CA MET A 1 -9.59 -18.67 -0.57
C MET A 1 -9.56 -20.04 0.14
N ARG A 2 -10.67 -20.77 0.29
CA ARG A 2 -10.70 -22.12 0.92
C ARG A 2 -10.32 -23.29 0.00
N LEU A 3 -10.08 -23.03 -1.29
CA LEU A 3 -9.79 -24.05 -2.31
C LEU A 3 -8.40 -24.72 -2.17
N TYR A 4 -7.48 -24.11 -1.42
CA TYR A 4 -6.12 -24.62 -1.26
C TYR A 4 -5.79 -24.86 0.23
N PRO A 5 -5.06 -25.95 0.56
CA PRO A 5 -4.51 -26.14 1.90
C PRO A 5 -3.70 -24.93 2.37
N TRP A 6 -3.65 -24.69 3.68
CA TRP A 6 -2.97 -23.50 4.23
C TRP A 6 -1.49 -23.44 3.86
N TRP A 7 -0.79 -24.58 3.83
CA TRP A 7 0.62 -24.63 3.49
C TRP A 7 0.88 -24.26 2.02
N LYS A 8 0.00 -24.64 1.08
CA LYS A 8 0.10 -24.22 -0.34
C LYS A 8 -0.13 -22.73 -0.54
N ARG A 9 -0.79 -22.07 0.42
CA ARG A 9 -0.97 -20.61 0.46
C ARG A 9 0.22 -19.88 1.10
N SER A 10 1.21 -20.61 1.63
CA SER A 10 2.39 -20.04 2.27
C SER A 10 3.35 -19.44 1.25
N HIS A 11 4.12 -18.43 1.67
CA HIS A 11 5.27 -17.95 0.88
C HIS A 11 6.36 -19.01 0.75
N PHE A 12 6.47 -19.90 1.74
CA PHE A 12 7.47 -20.96 1.82
C PHE A 12 7.10 -22.21 1.01
N TYR A 13 6.09 -22.12 0.15
CA TYR A 13 5.64 -23.23 -0.69
C TYR A 13 6.26 -23.17 -2.08
N PHE A 14 7.01 -24.21 -2.45
CA PHE A 14 7.77 -24.26 -3.70
C PHE A 14 7.14 -25.13 -4.81
N GLY A 15 5.93 -25.66 -4.59
CA GLY A 15 5.30 -26.64 -5.48
C GLY A 15 4.69 -26.07 -6.78
N GLY A 16 4.71 -24.75 -6.97
CA GLY A 16 4.27 -24.08 -8.21
C GLY A 16 2.77 -24.09 -8.48
N ASP A 17 2.00 -24.96 -7.82
CA ASP A 17 0.54 -25.09 -7.89
C ASP A 17 -0.18 -24.35 -6.75
N GLY A 18 0.52 -23.43 -6.07
CA GLY A 18 -0.07 -22.57 -5.06
C GLY A 18 -0.84 -21.41 -5.70
N PRO A 19 -1.83 -20.82 -5.00
CA PRO A 19 -2.64 -19.74 -5.57
C PRO A 19 -1.92 -18.38 -5.65
N LYS A 20 -0.71 -18.26 -5.07
CA LYS A 20 0.02 -16.98 -4.97
C LYS A 20 1.07 -16.78 -6.07
N PHE A 21 1.77 -17.83 -6.44
CA PHE A 21 2.93 -17.76 -7.33
C PHE A 21 2.74 -18.69 -8.52
N ARG A 22 3.12 -18.24 -9.70
CA ARG A 22 3.15 -19.10 -10.89
C ARG A 22 4.30 -20.10 -10.76
N PRO A 23 4.23 -21.27 -11.42
CA PRO A 23 5.35 -22.22 -11.44
C PRO A 23 6.68 -21.57 -11.86
N SER A 24 6.64 -20.63 -12.80
CA SER A 24 7.82 -19.89 -13.29
C SER A 24 8.45 -18.95 -12.26
N ASN A 25 7.77 -18.64 -11.14
CA ASN A 25 8.33 -17.80 -10.08
C ASN A 25 9.11 -18.59 -9.02
N ARG A 26 9.16 -19.92 -9.12
CA ARG A 26 9.73 -20.80 -8.09
C ARG A 26 11.13 -20.36 -7.64
N ASP A 27 12.04 -20.08 -8.57
CA ASP A 27 13.42 -19.76 -8.23
C ASP A 27 13.52 -18.39 -7.52
N ASN A 28 12.67 -17.43 -7.89
CA ASN A 28 12.57 -16.15 -7.18
C ASN A 28 12.03 -16.33 -5.75
N VAL A 29 11.08 -17.27 -5.56
CA VAL A 29 10.58 -17.60 -4.21
C VAL A 29 11.67 -18.24 -3.37
N VAL A 30 12.45 -19.18 -3.93
CA VAL A 30 13.59 -19.79 -3.24
C VAL A 30 14.63 -18.72 -2.85
N LEU A 31 15.02 -17.85 -3.79
CA LEU A 31 15.96 -16.77 -3.52
C LEU A 31 15.45 -15.82 -2.43
N SER A 32 14.16 -15.48 -2.47
CA SER A 32 13.51 -14.66 -1.43
C SER A 32 13.57 -15.32 -0.05
N VAL A 33 13.29 -16.63 0.04
CA VAL A 33 13.36 -17.38 1.30
C VAL A 33 14.79 -17.43 1.84
N LEU A 34 15.79 -17.65 0.98
CA LEU A 34 17.20 -17.59 1.36
C LEU A 34 17.60 -16.20 1.87
N GLY A 35 17.15 -15.14 1.19
CA GLY A 35 17.39 -13.75 1.60
C GLY A 35 16.81 -13.45 2.99
N VAL A 36 15.58 -13.86 3.25
CA VAL A 36 14.95 -13.72 4.58
C VAL A 36 15.74 -14.50 5.64
N GLY A 37 16.10 -15.76 5.34
CA GLY A 37 16.89 -16.59 6.26
C GLY A 37 18.25 -15.97 6.59
N MET A 38 18.92 -15.40 5.60
CA MET A 38 20.19 -14.69 5.78
C MET A 38 20.05 -13.47 6.68
N VAL A 39 19.02 -12.63 6.48
CA VAL A 39 18.76 -11.48 7.36
C VAL A 39 18.51 -11.92 8.79
N VAL A 40 17.71 -12.98 8.99
CA VAL A 40 17.44 -13.54 10.33
C VAL A 40 18.74 -14.05 10.98
N ALA A 41 19.59 -14.76 10.24
CA ALA A 41 20.87 -15.25 10.74
C ALA A 41 21.81 -14.09 11.12
N CYS A 42 21.90 -13.05 10.28
CA CYS A 42 22.68 -11.84 10.59
C CYS A 42 22.17 -11.13 11.85
N LEU A 43 20.86 -11.00 12.01
CA LEU A 43 20.27 -10.39 13.21
C LEU A 43 20.53 -11.25 14.46
N TYR A 44 20.41 -12.57 14.35
CA TYR A 44 20.73 -13.50 15.45
C TYR A 44 22.19 -13.36 15.89
N ALA A 45 23.13 -13.36 14.94
CA ALA A 45 24.55 -13.14 15.22
C ALA A 45 24.78 -11.75 15.85
N ALA A 46 24.15 -10.70 15.31
CA ALA A 46 24.26 -9.35 15.85
C ALA A 46 23.74 -9.25 17.28
N VAL A 47 22.66 -9.97 17.63
CA VAL A 47 22.17 -10.07 19.01
C VAL A 47 23.19 -10.74 19.91
N GLY A 48 23.87 -11.79 19.43
CA GLY A 48 24.96 -12.44 20.16
C GLY A 48 26.16 -11.53 20.41
N HIS A 49 26.52 -10.66 19.47
CA HIS A 49 27.67 -9.76 19.58
C HIS A 49 27.39 -8.45 20.32
N PHE A 50 26.24 -7.82 20.06
CA PHE A 50 25.91 -6.47 20.52
C PHE A 50 24.82 -6.44 21.59
N GLY A 51 24.14 -7.57 21.83
CA GLY A 51 23.00 -7.67 22.72
C GLY A 51 21.68 -7.26 22.06
N ALA A 52 20.59 -7.90 22.50
CA ALA A 52 19.26 -7.71 21.92
C ALA A 52 18.77 -6.26 21.97
N ARG A 53 19.08 -5.53 23.05
CA ARG A 53 18.69 -4.13 23.23
C ARG A 53 19.28 -3.23 22.16
N MET A 54 20.58 -3.38 21.84
CA MET A 54 21.23 -2.57 20.81
C MET A 54 20.64 -2.86 19.43
N VAL A 55 20.51 -4.14 19.07
CA VAL A 55 19.91 -4.52 17.78
C VAL A 55 18.48 -4.02 17.66
N PHE A 56 17.69 -4.08 18.73
CA PHE A 56 16.33 -3.54 18.72
C PHE A 56 16.33 -2.02 18.51
N LEU A 57 17.15 -1.25 19.23
CA LEU A 57 17.15 0.22 19.11
C LEU A 57 17.64 0.70 17.74
N PHE A 58 18.65 0.05 17.16
CA PHE A 58 19.26 0.49 15.90
C PHE A 58 18.62 -0.10 14.64
N TYR A 59 17.99 -1.27 14.75
CA TYR A 59 17.35 -1.94 13.61
C TYR A 59 15.86 -2.15 13.84
N GLY A 60 15.48 -2.80 14.94
CA GLY A 60 14.09 -3.20 15.19
C GLY A 60 13.11 -2.03 15.25
N ALA A 61 13.38 -1.02 16.09
CA ALA A 61 12.50 0.13 16.28
C ALA A 61 12.40 1.00 15.01
N PRO A 62 13.51 1.37 14.32
CA PRO A 62 13.41 2.05 13.02
C PRO A 62 12.65 1.24 11.98
N TRP A 63 12.90 -0.06 11.89
CA TRP A 63 12.19 -0.95 10.96
C TRP A 63 10.69 -0.96 11.24
N LEU A 64 10.26 -1.10 12.50
CA LEU A 64 8.84 -1.04 12.88
C LEU A 64 8.23 0.32 12.55
N TRP A 65 8.93 1.41 12.84
CA TRP A 65 8.45 2.77 12.58
C TRP A 65 8.24 3.02 11.08
N THR A 66 9.25 2.70 10.26
CA THR A 66 9.17 2.86 8.80
C THR A 66 8.06 1.98 8.22
N ASN A 67 7.96 0.71 8.62
CA ASN A 67 6.91 -0.19 8.11
C ASN A 67 5.51 0.24 8.55
N HIS A 68 5.35 0.70 9.80
CA HIS A 68 4.08 1.23 10.28
C HIS A 68 3.57 2.36 9.39
N TRP A 69 4.42 3.35 9.09
CA TRP A 69 4.03 4.48 8.25
C TRP A 69 3.82 4.08 6.80
N ILE A 70 4.74 3.33 6.19
CA ILE A 70 4.58 2.91 4.78
C ILE A 70 3.27 2.14 4.59
N LEU A 71 2.96 1.19 5.47
CA LEU A 71 1.72 0.39 5.37
C LEU A 71 0.48 1.25 5.61
N THR A 72 0.49 2.12 6.62
CA THR A 72 -0.67 2.95 6.96
C THR A 72 -0.96 3.96 5.85
N ILE A 73 0.08 4.63 5.35
CA ILE A 73 -0.01 5.64 4.28
C ILE A 73 -0.52 4.99 3.00
N THR A 74 0.14 3.92 2.55
CA THR A 74 -0.26 3.23 1.32
C THR A 74 -1.66 2.64 1.43
N PHE A 75 -2.03 2.04 2.56
CA PHE A 75 -3.38 1.53 2.77
C PHE A 75 -4.42 2.64 2.62
N LEU A 76 -4.28 3.76 3.33
CA LEU A 76 -5.25 4.85 3.33
C LEU A 76 -5.37 5.56 1.98
N GLN A 77 -4.27 5.66 1.25
CA GLN A 77 -4.20 6.33 -0.04
C GLN A 77 -4.68 5.45 -1.22
N HIS A 78 -4.71 4.12 -1.03
CA HIS A 78 -5.12 3.15 -2.06
C HIS A 78 -6.39 2.37 -1.70
N THR A 79 -6.95 2.57 -0.52
CA THR A 79 -8.14 1.87 -0.05
C THR A 79 -9.20 2.88 0.36
N ASP A 80 -10.28 2.94 -0.40
CA ASP A 80 -11.47 3.75 -0.13
C ASP A 80 -12.61 3.26 -1.03
N SER A 81 -13.86 3.33 -0.57
CA SER A 81 -15.02 2.90 -1.35
C SER A 81 -15.26 3.73 -2.61
N SER A 82 -14.73 4.96 -2.68
CA SER A 82 -14.84 5.82 -3.86
C SER A 82 -13.83 5.51 -4.96
N LEU A 83 -12.87 4.60 -4.72
CA LEU A 83 -11.82 4.27 -5.69
C LEU A 83 -12.20 3.10 -6.61
N PRO A 84 -12.01 3.25 -7.93
CA PRO A 84 -12.25 2.19 -8.89
C PRO A 84 -11.08 1.21 -8.97
N TYR A 85 -11.41 -0.04 -9.21
CA TYR A 85 -10.51 -1.14 -9.52
C TYR A 85 -10.76 -1.61 -10.95
N TYR A 86 -9.67 -1.84 -11.68
CA TYR A 86 -9.72 -2.19 -13.10
C TYR A 86 -9.10 -3.56 -13.35
N PRO A 87 -9.80 -4.49 -14.01
CA PRO A 87 -9.21 -5.69 -14.58
C PRO A 87 -8.18 -5.35 -15.67
N THR A 88 -7.37 -6.33 -16.05
CA THR A 88 -6.24 -6.15 -16.98
C THR A 88 -6.62 -5.50 -18.31
N ASN A 89 -7.80 -5.79 -18.84
CA ASN A 89 -8.27 -5.25 -20.11
C ASN A 89 -8.72 -3.79 -20.05
N THR A 90 -9.22 -3.31 -18.91
CA THR A 90 -9.64 -1.91 -18.73
C THR A 90 -8.63 -1.07 -17.95
N TRP A 91 -7.56 -1.69 -17.47
CA TRP A 91 -6.48 -0.99 -16.77
C TRP A 91 -5.61 -0.18 -17.75
N SER A 92 -5.23 1.01 -17.32
CA SER A 92 -4.17 1.81 -17.96
C SER A 92 -3.35 2.49 -16.87
N PHE A 93 -2.14 2.94 -17.21
CA PHE A 93 -1.29 3.67 -16.27
C PHE A 93 -2.04 4.87 -15.65
N LEU A 94 -2.72 5.67 -16.47
CA LEU A 94 -3.46 6.84 -15.99
C LEU A 94 -4.64 6.46 -15.09
N ARG A 95 -5.39 5.40 -15.44
CA ARG A 95 -6.47 4.88 -14.60
C ARG A 95 -5.93 4.39 -13.25
N GLY A 96 -4.80 3.68 -13.27
CA GLY A 96 -4.12 3.23 -12.05
C GLY A 96 -3.57 4.38 -11.19
N CYS A 97 -3.14 5.49 -11.78
CA CYS A 97 -2.74 6.68 -11.06
C CYS A 97 -3.94 7.46 -10.49
N ALA A 98 -5.09 7.44 -11.18
CA ALA A 98 -6.32 8.05 -10.69
C ALA A 98 -7.02 7.23 -9.59
N SER A 99 -6.71 5.93 -9.46
CA SER A 99 -7.18 5.05 -8.37
C SER A 99 -6.43 5.29 -7.05
N THR A 100 -6.38 6.56 -6.62
CA THR A 100 -5.82 6.99 -5.34
C THR A 100 -6.61 8.13 -4.73
N ILE A 101 -6.50 8.30 -3.42
CA ILE A 101 -7.15 9.35 -2.66
C ILE A 101 -6.15 10.10 -1.77
N ASP A 102 -6.30 11.42 -1.72
CA ASP A 102 -5.56 12.26 -0.78
C ASP A 102 -6.22 12.22 0.61
N ARG A 103 -5.41 12.21 1.68
CA ARG A 103 -5.85 11.92 3.05
C ARG A 103 -5.28 12.91 4.07
N ASP A 104 -6.08 13.27 5.07
CA ASP A 104 -5.59 14.08 6.19
C ASP A 104 -4.90 13.24 7.27
N PHE A 105 -3.57 13.37 7.36
CA PHE A 105 -2.75 12.79 8.42
C PHE A 105 -2.55 13.73 9.62
N GLY A 106 -3.20 14.89 9.63
CA GLY A 106 -3.18 15.80 10.76
C GLY A 106 -1.78 16.35 11.04
N PHE A 107 -1.40 16.37 12.33
CA PHE A 107 -0.07 16.76 12.77
C PHE A 107 1.03 15.90 12.16
N ILE A 108 0.80 14.59 12.00
CA ILE A 108 1.81 13.67 11.49
C ILE A 108 2.22 14.07 10.07
N GLY A 109 1.24 14.24 9.19
CA GLY A 109 1.51 14.62 7.80
C GLY A 109 2.19 15.99 7.70
N ARG A 110 1.63 16.99 8.38
CA ARG A 110 2.11 18.39 8.31
C ARG A 110 3.50 18.59 8.93
N ASN A 111 3.78 17.95 10.06
CA ASN A 111 4.98 18.24 10.85
C ASN A 111 6.07 17.18 10.74
N LEU A 112 5.72 15.89 10.62
CA LEU A 112 6.72 14.81 10.50
C LEU A 112 7.05 14.49 9.05
N PHE A 113 6.07 14.61 8.15
CA PHE A 113 6.23 14.33 6.72
C PHE A 113 6.19 15.58 5.83
N HIS A 114 6.20 16.78 6.44
CA HIS A 114 6.26 18.06 5.74
C HIS A 114 5.17 18.27 4.67
N GLY A 115 3.97 17.73 4.89
CA GLY A 115 2.85 17.85 3.95
C GLY A 115 2.98 16.98 2.68
N ALA A 116 4.01 16.14 2.60
CA ALA A 116 4.31 15.36 1.39
C ALA A 116 3.28 14.24 1.15
N ILE A 117 2.70 13.69 2.21
CA ILE A 117 1.84 12.49 2.16
C ILE A 117 0.37 12.83 1.90
N GLU A 118 0.01 14.10 1.96
CA GLU A 118 -1.34 14.62 1.68
C GLU A 118 -1.58 14.92 0.19
N CYS A 119 -0.55 14.86 -0.66
CA CYS A 119 -0.64 15.14 -2.11
C CYS A 119 -0.35 13.88 -2.96
N HIS A 120 -0.90 12.73 -2.57
CA HIS A 120 -0.59 11.43 -3.16
C HIS A 120 -1.13 11.26 -4.58
N VAL A 121 -2.33 11.76 -4.87
CA VAL A 121 -2.90 11.75 -6.22
C VAL A 121 -1.94 12.44 -7.18
N LEU A 122 -1.42 13.61 -6.80
CA LEU A 122 -0.37 14.30 -7.56
C LEU A 122 0.89 13.43 -7.65
N HIS A 123 1.39 12.89 -6.54
CA HIS A 123 2.60 12.06 -6.53
C HIS A 123 2.51 10.88 -7.53
N ARG A 124 1.34 10.26 -7.67
CA ARG A 124 1.14 9.17 -8.63
C ARG A 124 1.19 9.61 -10.09
N HIS A 125 0.80 10.83 -10.39
CA HIS A 125 0.84 11.37 -11.76
C HIS A 125 2.19 12.03 -12.09
N ALA A 126 2.80 12.70 -11.12
CA ALA A 126 4.03 13.47 -11.29
C ALA A 126 4.95 13.36 -10.06
N SER A 127 5.50 12.18 -9.82
CA SER A 127 6.35 11.87 -8.65
C SER A 127 7.66 12.66 -8.57
N ARG A 128 8.05 13.33 -9.66
CA ARG A 128 9.25 14.17 -9.74
C ARG A 128 9.06 15.57 -9.14
N VAL A 129 7.81 15.99 -8.91
CA VAL A 129 7.52 17.27 -8.24
C VAL A 129 7.97 17.16 -6.79
N PRO A 130 8.84 18.06 -6.31
CA PRO A 130 9.31 18.01 -4.94
C PRO A 130 8.19 18.38 -3.96
N PHE A 131 8.26 17.88 -2.72
CA PHE A 131 7.18 18.06 -1.73
C PHE A 131 6.82 19.52 -1.45
N TYR A 132 7.80 20.43 -1.51
CA TYR A 132 7.59 21.87 -1.29
C TYR A 132 6.81 22.58 -2.42
N HIS A 133 6.66 21.95 -3.59
CA HIS A 133 5.73 22.37 -4.66
C HIS A 133 4.54 21.41 -4.84
N ALA A 134 4.44 20.34 -4.04
CA ALA A 134 3.41 19.32 -4.23
C ALA A 134 2.00 19.86 -4.04
N LYS A 135 1.81 20.81 -3.11
CA LYS A 135 0.51 21.46 -2.89
C LYS A 135 0.05 22.27 -4.10
N GLU A 136 0.91 23.14 -4.61
CA GLU A 136 0.64 23.94 -5.82
C GLU A 136 0.31 23.05 -7.02
N ALA A 137 1.11 22.00 -7.23
CA ALA A 137 0.87 21.03 -8.29
C ALA A 137 -0.41 20.20 -8.08
N SER A 138 -0.77 19.90 -6.83
CA SER A 138 -2.02 19.21 -6.49
C SER A 138 -3.24 20.08 -6.79
N GLU A 139 -3.18 21.37 -6.48
CA GLU A 139 -4.23 22.33 -6.86
C GLU A 139 -4.39 22.41 -8.39
N ALA A 140 -3.28 22.36 -9.14
CA ALA A 140 -3.33 22.36 -10.60
C ALA A 140 -3.94 21.07 -11.19
N ILE A 141 -3.57 19.89 -10.66
CA ILE A 141 -4.09 18.62 -11.17
C ILE A 141 -5.58 18.43 -10.83
N GLN A 142 -6.04 18.98 -9.70
CA GLN A 142 -7.46 18.98 -9.32
C GLN A 142 -8.36 19.62 -10.39
N VAL A 143 -7.92 20.75 -10.96
CA VAL A 143 -8.68 21.48 -12.01
C VAL A 143 -8.89 20.61 -13.26
N VAL A 144 -7.89 19.79 -13.60
CA VAL A 144 -7.92 18.91 -14.77
C VAL A 144 -8.74 17.65 -14.49
N MET A 145 -8.50 17.01 -13.34
CA MET A 145 -9.11 15.72 -12.99
C MET A 145 -10.58 15.84 -12.58
N LYS A 146 -11.02 16.98 -12.03
CA LYS A 146 -12.41 17.23 -11.64
C LYS A 146 -12.99 16.08 -10.80
N SER A 147 -14.07 15.43 -11.25
CA SER A 147 -14.75 14.33 -10.56
C SER A 147 -13.87 13.08 -10.34
N HIS A 148 -12.78 12.94 -11.10
CA HIS A 148 -11.82 11.85 -10.97
C HIS A 148 -10.79 12.10 -9.87
N TYR A 149 -10.62 13.33 -9.40
CA TYR A 149 -9.78 13.60 -8.24
C TYR A 149 -10.50 13.20 -6.96
N LYS A 150 -9.87 12.33 -6.15
CA LYS A 150 -10.41 11.91 -4.86
C LYS A 150 -9.58 12.47 -3.73
N SER A 151 -10.27 13.04 -2.74
CA SER A 151 -9.65 13.57 -1.53
C SER A 151 -10.63 13.49 -0.37
N ASP A 152 -10.13 13.07 0.78
CA ASP A 152 -10.79 13.15 2.07
C ASP A 152 -9.86 13.83 3.08
N MET A 153 -10.00 15.15 3.17
CA MET A 153 -9.27 16.00 4.12
C MET A 153 -10.05 16.28 5.41
N LYS A 154 -11.21 15.66 5.58
CA LYS A 154 -12.11 15.95 6.71
C LYS A 154 -12.05 14.85 7.76
N THR A 155 -11.78 13.61 7.34
CA THR A 155 -11.70 12.46 8.23
C THR A 155 -10.26 12.27 8.71
N PRO A 156 -10.00 12.31 10.04
CA PRO A 156 -8.67 12.02 10.57
C PRO A 156 -8.21 10.60 10.22
N TYR A 157 -6.92 10.41 9.93
CA TYR A 157 -6.38 9.14 9.42
C TYR A 157 -6.76 7.89 10.23
N LEU A 158 -6.81 7.97 11.57
CA LEU A 158 -7.19 6.82 12.41
C LEU A 158 -8.64 6.39 12.18
N ARG A 159 -9.54 7.38 12.03
CA ARG A 159 -10.94 7.13 11.73
C ARG A 159 -11.10 6.60 10.31
N ALA A 160 -10.45 7.23 9.33
CA ALA A 160 -10.43 6.75 7.95
C ALA A 160 -9.90 5.31 7.86
N PHE A 161 -8.86 4.98 8.64
CA PHE A 161 -8.28 3.64 8.68
C PHE A 161 -9.30 2.64 9.20
N TRP A 162 -9.97 2.97 10.31
CA TRP A 162 -11.00 2.12 10.89
C TRP A 162 -12.18 1.90 9.93
N GLU A 163 -12.69 2.96 9.32
CA GLU A 163 -13.82 2.90 8.38
C GLU A 163 -13.46 2.07 7.15
N ASN A 164 -12.32 2.37 6.50
CA ASN A 164 -11.87 1.63 5.31
C ASN A 164 -11.55 0.18 5.62
N TYR A 165 -10.85 -0.09 6.73
CA TYR A 165 -10.55 -1.46 7.13
C TYR A 165 -11.83 -2.27 7.29
N ASN A 166 -12.91 -1.68 7.80
CA ASN A 166 -14.16 -2.39 8.03
C ASN A 166 -15.08 -2.50 6.80
N ALA A 167 -15.10 -1.48 5.95
CA ALA A 167 -15.94 -1.41 4.75
C ALA A 167 -15.30 -2.06 3.52
N CYS A 168 -14.00 -1.84 3.29
CA CYS A 168 -13.32 -2.20 2.05
C CYS A 168 -12.81 -3.66 2.06
N ARG A 169 -13.73 -4.63 2.03
CA ARG A 169 -13.41 -6.07 2.18
C ARG A 169 -13.36 -6.86 0.87
N PHE A 170 -14.22 -6.52 -0.06
CA PHE A 170 -14.33 -7.15 -1.37
C PHE A 170 -14.79 -6.12 -2.39
N VAL A 171 -14.47 -6.34 -3.65
CA VAL A 171 -14.88 -5.47 -4.74
C VAL A 171 -15.93 -6.16 -5.60
N GLU A 172 -16.90 -5.40 -6.07
CA GLU A 172 -17.97 -5.83 -6.96
C GLU A 172 -18.00 -4.94 -8.18
N GLU A 173 -18.46 -5.49 -9.30
CA GLU A 173 -18.67 -4.71 -10.51
C GLU A 173 -19.82 -3.73 -10.27
N LYS A 174 -19.58 -2.43 -10.53
CA LYS A 174 -20.57 -1.40 -10.21
C LYS A 174 -21.82 -1.53 -11.07
N ASP A 175 -21.62 -1.64 -12.37
CA ASP A 175 -22.66 -1.82 -13.36
C ASP A 175 -22.31 -3.05 -14.20
N LEU A 176 -23.27 -3.94 -14.45
CA LEU A 176 -23.03 -5.19 -15.17
C LEU A 176 -22.41 -4.93 -16.56
N GLY A 177 -21.21 -5.46 -16.80
CA GLY A 177 -20.46 -5.28 -18.04
C GLY A 177 -19.70 -3.94 -18.15
N SER A 178 -19.62 -3.15 -17.08
CA SER A 178 -18.78 -1.94 -17.06
C SER A 178 -17.29 -2.25 -16.97
N GLU A 179 -16.94 -3.43 -16.45
CA GLU A 179 -15.57 -3.83 -16.12
C GLU A 179 -14.86 -2.82 -15.21
N ILE A 180 -15.62 -2.16 -14.34
CA ILE A 180 -15.12 -1.25 -13.30
C ILE A 180 -15.69 -1.71 -11.96
N TYR A 181 -14.79 -1.96 -11.02
CA TYR A 181 -15.12 -2.54 -9.73
C TYR A 181 -14.93 -1.51 -8.62
N PHE A 182 -15.79 -1.54 -7.61
CA PHE A 182 -15.69 -0.71 -6.41
C PHE A 182 -15.83 -1.60 -5.17
N PHE A 183 -15.44 -1.12 -4.00
CA PHE A 183 -15.74 -1.87 -2.78
C PHE A 183 -17.24 -1.98 -2.58
N GLY A 184 -17.73 -3.20 -2.34
CA GLY A 184 -19.15 -3.43 -2.10
C GLY A 184 -19.61 -2.83 -0.78
N GLU A 185 -20.86 -2.36 -0.74
CA GLU A 185 -21.52 -2.00 0.52
C GLU A 185 -21.90 -3.28 1.27
N LYS A 186 -21.75 -3.27 2.60
CA LYS A 186 -22.18 -4.38 3.46
C LYS A 186 -23.66 -4.32 3.76
#